data_AF-A0A2V9IL01-F1
#
_entry.id   AF-A0A2V9IL01-F1
#
_cell.length_a   1.000
_cell.length_b   1.000
_cell.length_c   1.000
_cell.angle_alpha   90.00
_cell.angle_beta   90.00
_cell.angle_gamma   90.00
#
_symmetry.space_group_name_H-M   'P 1'
#
loop_
_entity.id
_entity.type
_entity.pdbx_description
1 polymer ?
#
loop_
_entity_poly.entity_id
_entity_poly.type
_entity_poly.pdbx_seq_one_letter_code
_entity_poly.pdbx_strand_id
1 'polypeptide(L)' 'RFAAEDGLWKLVIEDDGRGFEFSGRLSQVELDTSRRGPLVLKERVRSLGGELAIESVPGHGARLEIALPQKA' A
#
# COMPACT_ATOMS: atom_id res chain seq x y z
N ARG A 1 -1.01 -6.27 10.50
CA ARG A 1 -2.11 -7.27 10.50
C ARG A 1 -2.08 -8.06 9.20
N PHE A 2 -2.18 -9.38 9.25
CA PHE A 2 -2.30 -10.24 8.06
C PHE A 2 -3.53 -11.14 8.19
N ALA A 3 -4.35 -11.23 7.15
CA ALA A 3 -5.60 -11.99 7.16
C ALA A 3 -5.95 -12.56 5.78
N ALA A 4 -6.77 -13.61 5.80
CA ALA A 4 -7.48 -14.15 4.64
C ALA A 4 -8.95 -13.74 4.75
N GLU A 5 -9.48 -13.02 3.77
CA GLU A 5 -10.88 -12.57 3.76
C GLU A 5 -11.36 -12.37 2.32
N ASP A 6 -12.57 -12.84 2.00
CA ASP A 6 -13.21 -12.68 0.69
C ASP A 6 -12.36 -13.16 -0.52
N GLY A 7 -11.57 -14.22 -0.33
CA GLY A 7 -10.68 -14.73 -1.37
C GLY A 7 -9.42 -13.89 -1.60
N LEU A 8 -9.13 -12.95 -0.69
CA LEU A 8 -7.95 -12.09 -0.71
C LEU A 8 -7.04 -12.32 0.50
N TRP A 9 -5.74 -12.19 0.28
CA TRP A 9 -4.75 -11.93 1.32
C TRP A 9 -4.73 -10.42 1.60
N LYS A 10 -5.08 -10.03 2.83
CA LYS A 10 -5.03 -8.63 3.29
C LYS A 10 -3.86 -8.44 4.24
N LEU A 11 -2.95 -7.53 3.91
CA LEU A 11 -1.80 -7.14 4.72
C LEU A 11 -1.86 -5.65 5.04
N VAL A 12 -1.93 -5.32 6.32
CA VAL A 12 -1.84 -3.95 6.84
C VAL A 12 -0.53 -3.81 7.60
N ILE A 13 0.27 -2.82 7.23
CA ILE A 13 1.53 -2.46 7.91
C ILE A 13 1.39 -1.02 8.40
N GLU A 14 1.72 -0.79 9.65
CA GLU A 14 1.76 0.54 10.26
C GLU A 14 3.18 0.77 10.78
N ASP A 15 3.75 1.91 10.44
CA ASP A 15 5.02 2.38 10.96
C ASP A 15 4.82 3.78 11.58
N ASP A 16 5.62 4.08 12.59
CA ASP A 16 5.71 5.36 13.28
C ASP A 16 6.94 6.17 12.82
N GLY A 17 7.41 5.90 11.60
CA GLY A 17 8.57 6.55 11.01
C GLY A 17 8.25 7.96 10.49
N ARG A 18 8.90 8.34 9.38
CA ARG A 18 8.74 9.69 8.80
C ARG A 18 7.59 9.78 7.79
N GLY A 19 6.99 8.66 7.42
CA GLY A 19 6.02 8.61 6.33
C GLY A 19 6.64 8.90 4.97
N PHE A 20 5.78 9.29 4.02
CA PHE A 20 6.13 9.65 2.64
C PHE A 20 5.92 11.15 2.41
N GLU A 21 6.44 11.68 1.30
CA GLU A 21 6.36 13.11 0.95
C GLU A 21 4.96 13.56 0.47
N PHE A 22 3.89 13.00 1.04
CA PHE A 22 2.50 13.41 0.85
C PHE A 22 1.71 13.19 2.14
N SER A 23 0.58 13.89 2.27
CA SER A 23 -0.33 13.71 3.40
C SER A 23 -1.69 13.19 2.92
N GLY A 24 -2.28 12.30 3.70
CA GLY A 24 -3.55 11.65 3.39
C GLY A 24 -3.37 10.28 2.75
N ARG A 25 -4.47 9.73 2.26
CA ARG A 25 -4.53 8.40 1.65
C ARG A 25 -4.50 8.49 0.14
N LEU A 26 -3.62 7.72 -0.49
CA LEU A 26 -3.56 7.54 -1.93
C LEU A 26 -3.73 6.06 -2.28
N SER A 27 -4.57 5.81 -3.29
CA SER A 27 -4.70 4.52 -3.98
C SER A 27 -3.48 4.24 -4.87
N GLN A 28 -3.35 2.99 -5.34
CA GLN A 28 -2.28 2.60 -6.26
C GLN A 28 -2.26 3.46 -7.53
N VAL A 29 -3.43 3.74 -8.11
CA VAL A 29 -3.55 4.58 -9.31
C VAL A 29 -3.03 6.00 -9.03
N GLU A 30 -3.41 6.59 -7.90
CA GLU A 30 -2.95 7.95 -7.53
C GLU A 30 -1.45 7.98 -7.24
N LEU A 31 -0.91 6.96 -6.59
CA LEU A 31 0.54 6.80 -6.37
C LEU A 31 1.32 6.68 -7.68
N ASP A 32 0.74 6.05 -8.70
CA ASP A 32 1.36 5.91 -10.02
C ASP A 32 1.27 7.21 -10.81
N THR A 33 0.10 7.84 -10.88
CA THR A 33 -0.09 9.13 -11.58
C THR A 33 0.78 10.23 -10.98
N SER A 34 0.90 10.27 -9.65
CA SER A 34 1.71 11.27 -8.95
C SER A 34 3.20 10.92 -8.86
N ARG A 35 3.60 9.71 -9.30
CA ARG A 35 4.96 9.16 -9.16
C ARG A 35 5.46 9.19 -7.72
N ARG A 36 4.59 8.85 -6.77
CA ARG A 36 4.87 8.80 -5.33
C ARG A 36 4.92 7.36 -4.82
N GLY A 37 5.49 7.21 -3.63
CA GLY A 37 5.56 5.95 -2.90
C GLY A 37 6.70 5.02 -3.36
N PRO A 38 6.83 3.86 -2.72
CA PRO A 38 7.94 2.94 -2.93
C PRO A 38 7.79 2.16 -4.24
N LEU A 39 8.62 2.46 -5.24
CA LEU A 39 8.54 1.88 -6.59
C LEU A 39 8.48 0.34 -6.58
N VAL A 40 9.42 -0.31 -5.90
CA VAL A 40 9.52 -1.78 -5.87
C VAL A 40 8.27 -2.43 -5.30
N LEU A 41 7.66 -1.84 -4.26
CA LEU A 41 6.45 -2.39 -3.66
C LEU A 41 5.26 -2.27 -4.61
N LYS A 42 5.10 -1.12 -5.28
CA LYS A 42 4.04 -0.91 -6.28
C LYS A 42 4.15 -1.92 -7.42
N GLU A 43 5.35 -2.14 -7.93
CA GLU A 43 5.61 -3.12 -8.98
C GLU A 43 5.29 -4.55 -8.54
N ARG A 44 5.69 -4.94 -7.33
CA ARG A 44 5.42 -6.27 -6.77
C ARG A 44 3.93 -6.52 -6.58
N VAL A 45 3.22 -5.58 -5.95
CA VAL A 45 1.76 -5.69 -5.76
C VAL A 45 1.05 -5.80 -7.10
N ARG A 46 1.41 -4.96 -8.08
CA ARG A 46 0.86 -5.05 -9.44
C ARG A 46 1.17 -6.40 -10.11
N SER A 47 2.40 -6.91 -9.98
CA SER A 47 2.80 -8.18 -10.59
C SER A 47 2.03 -9.38 -10.05
N LEU A 48 1.50 -9.26 -8.83
CA LEU A 48 0.67 -10.27 -8.18
C LEU A 48 -0.83 -10.03 -8.40
N GLY A 49 -1.22 -9.09 -9.27
CA GLY A 49 -2.61 -8.75 -9.53
C GLY A 49 -3.33 -8.11 -8.34
N GLY A 50 -2.58 -7.51 -7.42
CA GLY A 50 -3.13 -6.90 -6.22
C GLY A 50 -3.22 -5.38 -6.27
N GLU A 51 -3.70 -4.83 -5.16
CA GLU A 51 -3.87 -3.40 -4.93
C GLU A 51 -3.12 -2.93 -3.68
N LEU A 52 -2.55 -1.73 -3.77
CA LEU A 52 -1.89 -1.01 -2.68
C LEU A 52 -2.60 0.31 -2.39
N ALA A 53 -2.80 0.62 -1.12
CA ALA A 53 -3.09 1.97 -0.66
C ALA A 53 -2.09 2.37 0.42
N ILE A 54 -1.69 3.65 0.40
CA ILE A 54 -0.80 4.22 1.40
C ILE A 54 -1.48 5.46 1.98
N GLU A 55 -1.66 5.44 3.29
CA GLU A 55 -1.96 6.62 4.08
C GLU A 55 -0.69 7.10 4.75
N SER A 56 -0.39 8.39 4.65
CA SER A 56 0.80 8.95 5.28
C SER A 56 0.51 10.27 5.96
N VAL A 57 1.20 10.46 7.09
CA VAL A 57 1.28 11.72 7.81
C VAL A 57 2.76 12.04 7.95
N PRO A 58 3.31 13.00 7.18
CA PRO A 58 4.73 13.32 7.23
C PRO A 58 5.19 13.61 8.68
N GLY A 59 6.27 12.94 9.08
CA GLY A 59 6.82 13.01 10.44
C GLY A 59 6.09 12.16 11.49
N HIS A 60 5.03 11.44 11.13
CA HIS A 60 4.21 10.62 12.04
C HIS A 60 3.95 9.21 11.50
N GLY A 61 4.69 8.80 10.48
CA GLY A 61 4.64 7.45 9.92
C GLY A 61 3.72 7.27 8.72
N ALA A 62 3.43 6.00 8.42
CA ALA A 62 2.55 5.60 7.35
C ALA A 62 1.80 4.31 7.68
N ARG A 63 0.70 4.12 6.96
CA ARG A 63 -0.12 2.92 6.97
C ARG A 63 -0.28 2.42 5.55
N LEU A 64 0.23 1.21 5.31
CA LEU A 64 0.14 0.51 4.04
C LEU A 64 -0.96 -0.54 4.15
N GLU A 65 -1.84 -0.57 3.14
CA GLU A 65 -2.81 -1.64 2.97
C GLU A 65 -2.57 -2.31 1.62
N ILE A 66 -2.35 -3.63 1.65
CA ILE A 66 -2.12 -4.45 0.48
C ILE A 66 -3.20 -5.53 0.43
N ALA A 67 -3.84 -5.67 -0.73
CA ALA A 67 -4.78 -6.74 -1.02
C ALA A 67 -4.28 -7.55 -2.22
N LEU A 68 -4.11 -8.86 -2.06
CA LEU A 68 -3.67 -9.77 -3.12
C LEU A 68 -4.70 -10.89 -3.31
N PRO A 69 -4.96 -11.36 -4.54
CA PRO A 69 -5.78 -12.55 -4.76
C PRO A 69 -5.12 -13.81 -4.17
N GLN A 70 -5.92 -14.71 -3.57
CA GLN A 70 -5.40 -15.98 -3.01
C GLN A 70 -5.08 -17.03 -4.08
N LYS A 71 -5.61 -16.88 -5.29
CA LYS A 71 -5.37 -17.75 -6.44
C LYS A 71 -5.04 -16.88 -7.64
N ALA A 72 -3.98 -17.22 -8.34
CA ALA A 72 -3.57 -16.59 -9.59
C ALA A 72 -4.36 -17.15 -10.78
#